data_AF-A0AAD2X9A1-F1
#
_entry.id   AF-A0AAD2X9A1-F1
#
_cell.length_a   1.000
_cell.length_b   1.000
_cell.length_c   1.000
_cell.angle_alpha   90.00
_cell.angle_beta   90.00
_cell.angle_gamma   90.00
#
_symmetry.space_group_name_H-M   'P 1'
#
loop_
_entity.id
_entity.type
_entity.pdbx_description
1 polymer ?
#
loop_
_entity_poly.entity_id
_entity_poly.type
_entity_poly.pdbx_seq_one_letter_code
_entity_poly.pdbx_strand_id
1 'polypeptide(L)'
;MRESEDKKQVINKAKSDKIDEDYFYAYQDSMKVSSKERDAKMDFTDFFSTAEGHEISIEKDVPVFVNVKDSMLFGLIKERMDVCLPLDFISVTSRYGFRQDPFKKCSSFHDGVDLECNMSHVYSMLPGRVTKVVYSKKGYGNHVVLDYGHIQCLYGHLAAVTVREGDEVYAGTIVGISGNTGKSTGPHLHIKITANGKSLNPAPFIAYLNKYITGLRDKIAYVRFGTRPPKELNINNLYQALDKYGVAFPKIVVAQALLETGYFTSNVCLNYNNLFGLRKPNDGSYYLFNNWEESVKAYKDYVQYKYKGGDYFRFLQRIGYAEDSNYLYKVKSISNSL
;
A
#
# COMPACT_ATOMS: atom_id res chain seq x y z
N MET A 1 -1.42 16.08 -40.29
CA MET A 1 -2.02 16.71 -39.09
C MET A 1 -2.27 15.76 -37.93
N ARG A 2 -2.60 14.47 -38.14
CA ARG A 2 -2.78 13.50 -37.03
C ARG A 2 -1.48 13.05 -36.33
N GLU A 3 -0.37 12.89 -37.06
CA GLU A 3 0.92 12.50 -36.44
C GLU A 3 1.54 13.54 -35.49
N SER A 4 1.16 14.82 -35.61
CA SER A 4 1.66 15.89 -34.73
C SER A 4 0.92 15.99 -33.39
N GLU A 5 -0.29 15.44 -33.29
CA GLU A 5 -1.09 15.43 -32.07
C GLU A 5 -0.72 14.26 -31.15
N ASP A 6 -0.47 13.08 -31.73
CA ASP A 6 -0.04 11.89 -30.99
C ASP A 6 1.34 12.08 -30.35
N LYS A 7 2.29 12.73 -31.05
CA LYS A 7 3.61 13.05 -30.48
C LYS A 7 3.51 14.05 -29.32
N LYS A 8 2.56 14.98 -29.35
CA LYS A 8 2.32 15.92 -28.24
C LYS A 8 1.70 15.22 -27.02
N GLN A 9 0.80 14.26 -27.22
CA GLN A 9 0.22 13.48 -26.11
C GLN A 9 1.25 12.56 -25.43
N VAL A 10 2.12 11.89 -26.21
CA VAL A 10 3.16 11.02 -25.65
C VAL A 10 4.21 11.81 -24.87
N ILE A 11 4.61 12.98 -25.37
CA ILE A 11 5.57 13.87 -24.67
C ILE A 11 4.94 14.44 -23.39
N ASN A 12 3.65 14.80 -23.41
CA ASN A 12 2.96 15.30 -22.21
C ASN A 12 2.77 14.21 -21.14
N LYS A 13 2.50 12.97 -21.55
CA LYS A 13 2.41 11.83 -20.64
C LYS A 13 3.76 11.51 -19.99
N ALA A 14 4.83 11.44 -20.79
CA ALA A 14 6.18 11.21 -20.26
C ALA A 14 6.68 12.34 -19.34
N LYS A 15 6.27 13.60 -19.59
CA LYS A 15 6.53 14.72 -18.68
C LYS A 15 5.70 14.64 -17.39
N SER A 16 4.45 14.19 -17.46
CA SER A 16 3.61 13.95 -16.28
C SER A 16 4.20 12.85 -15.39
N ASP A 17 4.56 11.72 -15.99
CA ASP A 17 5.10 10.56 -15.27
C ASP A 17 6.45 10.89 -14.61
N LYS A 18 7.30 11.69 -15.28
CA LYS A 18 8.58 12.13 -14.72
C LYS A 18 8.42 13.16 -13.59
N ILE A 19 7.44 14.04 -13.68
CA ILE A 19 7.11 14.99 -12.62
C ILE A 19 6.60 14.25 -11.38
N ASP A 20 5.72 13.25 -11.56
CA ASP A 20 5.20 12.44 -10.45
C ASP A 20 6.30 11.60 -9.76
N GLU A 21 7.28 11.09 -10.53
CA GLU A 21 8.48 10.43 -9.97
C GLU A 21 9.37 11.40 -9.19
N ASP A 22 9.69 12.58 -9.75
CA ASP A 22 10.57 13.57 -9.11
C ASP A 22 9.97 14.09 -7.78
N TYR A 23 8.64 14.26 -7.70
CA TYR A 23 7.96 14.63 -6.44
C TYR A 23 7.91 13.48 -5.42
N PHE A 24 7.82 12.23 -5.89
CA PHE A 24 7.86 11.06 -5.01
C PHE A 24 9.23 10.91 -4.32
N TYR A 25 10.34 11.20 -5.01
CA TYR A 25 11.67 11.21 -4.40
C TYR A 25 11.89 12.39 -3.46
N ALA A 26 11.37 13.58 -3.80
CA ALA A 26 11.42 14.75 -2.90
C ALA A 26 10.71 14.49 -1.55
N TYR A 27 9.60 13.73 -1.56
CA TYR A 27 8.91 13.31 -0.34
C TYR A 27 9.71 12.28 0.48
N GLN A 28 10.38 11.32 -0.17
CA GLN A 28 11.25 10.38 0.52
C GLN A 28 12.44 11.07 1.18
N ASP A 29 12.98 12.10 0.55
CA ASP A 29 14.09 12.87 1.11
C ASP A 29 13.66 13.83 2.21
N SER A 30 12.45 14.40 2.18
CA SER A 30 11.93 15.22 3.29
C SER A 30 11.68 14.41 4.58
N MET A 31 11.30 13.13 4.46
CA MET A 31 11.21 12.20 5.59
C MET A 31 12.57 11.92 6.25
N LYS A 32 13.69 12.02 5.49
CA LYS A 32 15.06 11.90 6.03
C LYS A 32 15.55 13.18 6.69
N VAL A 33 14.96 14.33 6.37
CA VAL A 33 15.32 15.63 6.94
C VAL A 33 14.56 15.90 8.26
N SER A 34 13.30 15.47 8.37
CA SER A 34 12.49 15.58 9.61
C SER A 34 13.07 14.83 10.82
N SER A 35 13.93 13.83 10.59
CA SER A 35 14.62 13.09 11.64
C SER A 35 15.86 13.81 12.19
N LYS A 36 16.35 14.89 11.55
CA LYS A 36 17.56 15.62 11.95
C LYS A 36 17.34 16.87 12.80
N GLU A 37 16.11 17.32 13.02
CA GLU A 37 15.82 18.60 13.71
C GLU A 37 14.95 18.48 14.98
N ARG A 38 14.89 17.30 15.62
CA ARG A 38 14.19 17.13 16.91
C ARG A 38 15.13 16.67 18.04
N ASP A 39 16.23 17.39 18.20
CA ASP A 39 17.05 17.37 19.42
C ASP A 39 16.67 18.57 20.31
N ALA A 40 15.46 18.53 20.87
CA ALA A 40 15.11 19.35 22.03
C ALA A 40 14.97 18.41 23.24
N LYS A 41 15.96 18.49 24.15
CA LYS A 41 15.97 17.78 25.43
C LYS A 41 14.68 18.08 26.19
N MET A 42 13.80 17.09 26.32
CA MET A 42 12.66 17.14 27.23
C MET A 42 13.04 16.29 28.45
N ASP A 43 13.16 16.97 29.59
CA ASP A 43 13.51 16.37 30.87
C ASP A 43 12.37 15.44 31.32
N PHE A 44 12.70 14.16 31.55
CA PHE A 44 11.72 13.07 31.69
C PHE A 44 11.35 12.78 33.16
N THR A 45 11.69 13.69 34.09
CA THR A 45 11.58 13.42 35.54
C THR A 45 10.24 13.77 36.20
N ASP A 46 9.31 14.45 35.51
CA ASP A 46 8.14 15.06 36.17
C ASP A 46 6.80 14.37 35.94
N PHE A 47 6.77 13.10 35.56
CA PHE A 47 5.51 12.35 35.48
C PHE A 47 5.63 11.01 36.18
N PHE A 48 5.33 10.98 37.47
CA PHE A 48 4.53 9.98 38.19
C PHE A 48 4.54 10.32 39.70
N SER A 49 3.59 11.14 40.18
CA SER A 49 3.23 11.15 41.60
C SER A 49 1.92 10.38 41.78
N THR A 50 1.98 9.22 42.43
CA THR A 50 0.78 8.53 42.91
C THR A 50 0.58 8.82 44.39
N ALA A 51 -0.67 9.10 44.76
CA ALA A 51 -1.11 9.26 46.13
C ALA A 51 -1.02 7.91 46.86
N GLU A 52 0.05 7.72 47.62
CA GLU A 52 0.18 6.97 48.87
C GLU A 52 1.68 6.74 49.10
N GLY A 53 2.22 7.39 50.14
CA GLY A 53 3.65 7.56 50.37
C GLY A 53 4.37 6.28 50.81
N HIS A 54 4.69 5.41 49.86
CA HIS A 54 5.79 4.47 50.02
C HIS A 54 7.06 5.05 49.40
N GLU A 55 8.00 5.47 50.25
CA GLU A 55 9.38 5.72 49.87
C GLU A 55 9.98 4.42 49.33
N ILE A 56 10.05 4.31 48.00
CA ILE A 56 10.93 3.34 47.35
C ILE A 56 12.32 3.96 47.40
N SER A 57 13.17 3.46 48.29
CA SER A 57 14.61 3.72 48.24
C SER A 57 15.14 3.19 46.91
N ILE A 58 15.34 4.08 45.94
CA ILE A 58 16.00 3.75 44.69
C ILE A 58 17.49 3.56 45.01
N GLU A 59 17.88 2.32 45.26
CA GLU A 59 19.28 1.93 45.07
C GLU A 59 19.64 2.26 43.61
N LYS A 60 20.75 2.99 43.46
CA LYS A 60 21.30 3.44 42.18
C LYS A 60 21.71 2.25 41.33
N ASP A 61 20.75 1.60 40.68
CA ASP A 61 20.99 0.71 39.56
C ASP A 61 20.10 1.16 38.41
N VAL A 62 20.60 2.14 37.66
CA VAL A 62 20.04 2.51 36.36
C VAL A 62 20.26 1.33 35.42
N PRO A 63 19.22 0.64 34.91
CA PRO A 63 19.43 -0.34 33.86
C PRO A 63 19.59 0.43 32.54
N VAL A 64 20.83 0.67 32.16
CA VAL A 64 21.24 1.12 30.82
C VAL A 64 21.06 -0.03 29.83
N PHE A 65 19.82 -0.47 29.60
CA PHE A 65 19.49 -1.40 28.52
C PHE A 65 18.06 -1.15 28.03
N VAL A 66 17.85 -0.05 27.30
CA VAL A 66 16.89 -0.11 26.20
C VAL A 66 17.52 -1.05 25.18
N ASN A 67 17.08 -2.31 25.13
CA ASN A 67 17.58 -3.29 24.17
C ASN A 67 17.48 -2.68 22.76
N VAL A 68 18.48 -2.90 21.89
CA VAL A 68 18.46 -2.40 20.50
C VAL A 68 17.18 -2.81 19.78
N LYS A 69 16.65 -4.01 20.09
CA LYS A 69 15.35 -4.48 19.59
C LYS A 69 14.19 -3.61 20.06
N ASP A 70 14.20 -3.15 21.30
CA ASP A 70 13.16 -2.29 21.85
C ASP A 70 13.22 -0.91 21.21
N SER A 71 14.42 -0.32 21.08
CA SER A 71 14.58 0.96 20.37
C SER A 71 14.11 0.88 18.90
N MET A 72 14.42 -0.22 18.20
CA MET A 72 13.95 -0.46 16.83
C MET A 72 12.43 -0.63 16.78
N LEU A 73 11.86 -1.38 17.73
CA LEU A 73 10.43 -1.60 17.84
C LEU A 73 9.69 -0.29 18.11
N PHE A 74 10.17 0.53 19.04
CA PHE A 74 9.62 1.86 19.33
C PHE A 74 9.66 2.77 18.09
N GLY A 75 10.77 2.77 17.34
CA GLY A 75 10.86 3.51 16.07
C GLY A 75 9.80 3.09 15.06
N LEU A 76 9.64 1.79 14.84
CA LEU A 76 8.63 1.24 13.92
C LEU A 76 7.20 1.51 14.37
N ILE A 77 6.92 1.44 15.69
CA ILE A 77 5.61 1.76 16.25
C ILE A 77 5.29 3.24 16.02
N LYS A 78 6.26 4.13 16.27
CA LYS A 78 6.10 5.57 16.03
C LYS A 78 5.79 5.86 14.56
N GLU A 79 6.58 5.29 13.63
CA GLU A 79 6.30 5.40 12.19
C GLU A 79 4.89 4.91 11.84
N ARG A 80 4.44 3.81 12.44
CA ARG A 80 3.10 3.25 12.19
C ARG A 80 1.98 4.14 12.75
N MET A 81 2.22 4.84 13.85
CA MET A 81 1.26 5.77 14.44
C MET A 81 1.09 7.04 13.61
N ASP A 82 2.09 7.42 12.82
CA ASP A 82 2.08 8.61 11.96
C ASP A 82 1.48 8.37 10.56
N VAL A 83 0.91 7.18 10.29
CA VAL A 83 0.24 6.89 9.00
C VAL A 83 -1.06 6.10 9.19
N CYS A 84 -2.07 6.47 8.41
CA CYS A 84 -3.35 5.75 8.36
C CYS A 84 -3.93 5.76 6.93
N LEU A 85 -4.83 4.81 6.65
CA LEU A 85 -5.69 4.88 5.47
C LEU A 85 -6.93 5.74 5.77
N PRO A 86 -7.54 6.38 4.77
CA PRO A 86 -8.64 7.31 4.99
C PRO A 86 -9.96 6.62 5.38
N LEU A 87 -10.06 5.30 5.18
CA LEU A 87 -11.19 4.43 5.50
C LEU A 87 -10.67 3.05 5.93
N ASP A 88 -11.51 2.25 6.59
CA ASP A 88 -11.19 0.87 6.97
C ASP A 88 -11.03 -0.06 5.76
N PHE A 89 -11.81 0.20 4.70
CA PHE A 89 -11.77 -0.52 3.42
C PHE A 89 -11.67 0.47 2.26
N ILE A 90 -10.81 0.17 1.29
CA ILE A 90 -10.57 1.03 0.12
C ILE A 90 -11.10 0.35 -1.14
N SER A 91 -12.18 0.88 -1.68
CA SER A 91 -12.77 0.50 -2.97
C SER A 91 -12.96 1.76 -3.81
N VAL A 92 -12.29 1.85 -4.96
CA VAL A 92 -12.36 3.04 -5.83
C VAL A 92 -13.58 2.93 -6.75
N THR A 93 -14.53 3.84 -6.60
CA THR A 93 -15.73 3.92 -7.46
C THR A 93 -15.53 4.87 -8.63
N SER A 94 -14.69 5.90 -8.47
CA SER A 94 -14.32 6.80 -9.56
C SER A 94 -12.90 7.31 -9.45
N ARG A 95 -12.22 7.33 -10.61
CA ARG A 95 -10.80 7.71 -10.71
C ARG A 95 -10.64 9.20 -11.02
N TYR A 96 -9.46 9.71 -10.72
CA TYR A 96 -9.00 11.04 -11.12
C TYR A 96 -8.92 11.18 -12.65
N GLY A 97 -9.22 12.37 -13.17
CA GLY A 97 -9.10 12.71 -14.59
C GLY A 97 -10.43 12.96 -15.30
N PHE A 98 -10.38 13.07 -16.63
CA PHE A 98 -11.56 13.33 -17.45
C PHE A 98 -12.51 12.14 -17.47
N ARG A 99 -13.78 12.39 -17.16
CA ARG A 99 -14.89 11.44 -17.22
C ARG A 99 -16.13 12.10 -17.82
N GLN A 100 -17.07 11.32 -18.33
CA GLN A 100 -18.39 11.88 -18.63
C GLN A 100 -19.01 12.40 -17.32
N ASP A 101 -19.48 13.65 -17.30
CA ASP A 101 -20.09 14.22 -16.10
C ASP A 101 -21.35 13.41 -15.76
N PRO A 102 -21.46 12.86 -14.54
CA PRO A 102 -22.61 12.05 -14.19
C PRO A 102 -23.93 12.85 -14.15
N PHE A 103 -23.86 14.18 -14.15
CA PHE A 103 -25.01 15.08 -14.20
C PHE A 103 -25.24 15.72 -15.58
N LYS A 104 -24.24 15.70 -16.47
CA LYS A 104 -24.30 16.30 -17.82
C LYS A 104 -23.58 15.41 -18.81
N LYS A 105 -24.10 15.21 -20.04
CA LYS A 105 -23.38 14.40 -21.07
C LYS A 105 -22.09 15.05 -21.63
N CYS A 106 -21.48 15.97 -20.90
CA CYS A 106 -20.23 16.65 -21.24
C CYS A 106 -19.07 16.07 -20.43
N SER A 107 -17.86 16.04 -21.00
CA SER A 107 -16.66 15.67 -20.25
C SER A 107 -16.43 16.66 -19.10
N SER A 108 -16.21 16.15 -17.89
CA SER A 108 -15.85 16.93 -16.71
C SER A 108 -14.60 16.32 -16.07
N PHE A 109 -13.73 17.18 -15.56
CA PHE A 109 -12.50 16.76 -14.91
C PHE A 109 -12.78 16.43 -13.46
N HIS A 110 -12.49 15.20 -13.06
CA HIS A 110 -12.50 14.78 -11.67
C HIS A 110 -11.14 15.05 -11.04
N ASP A 111 -11.12 15.94 -10.06
CA ASP A 111 -9.89 16.42 -9.42
C ASP A 111 -9.50 15.64 -8.16
N GLY A 112 -10.13 14.50 -7.92
CA GLY A 112 -9.87 13.61 -6.80
C GLY A 112 -10.10 12.14 -7.14
N VAL A 113 -10.29 11.32 -6.11
CA VAL A 113 -10.72 9.92 -6.20
C VAL A 113 -11.96 9.73 -5.32
N ASP A 114 -12.91 8.95 -5.80
CA ASP A 114 -14.13 8.63 -5.08
C ASP A 114 -14.01 7.21 -4.51
N LEU A 115 -14.19 7.07 -3.20
CA LEU A 115 -14.09 5.81 -2.47
C LEU A 115 -15.45 5.36 -1.95
N GLU A 116 -15.79 4.10 -2.22
CA GLU A 116 -17.03 3.48 -1.76
C GLU A 116 -17.09 3.46 -0.24
N CYS A 117 -18.10 4.10 0.33
CA CYS A 117 -18.42 4.03 1.75
C CYS A 117 -19.78 4.68 2.01
N ASN A 118 -20.40 4.35 3.14
CA ASN A 118 -21.65 4.95 3.57
C ASN A 118 -21.67 5.03 5.10
N MET A 119 -21.87 6.23 5.65
CA MET A 119 -21.89 6.47 7.10
C MET A 119 -20.67 5.88 7.83
N SER A 120 -19.50 5.91 7.18
CA SER A 120 -18.26 5.33 7.70
C SER A 120 -17.36 6.39 8.31
N HIS A 121 -16.53 6.02 9.28
CA HIS A 121 -15.52 6.92 9.82
C HIS A 121 -14.50 7.30 8.76
N VAL A 122 -14.17 8.59 8.69
CA VAL A 122 -13.15 9.12 7.78
C VAL A 122 -11.97 9.56 8.62
N TYR A 123 -10.80 9.02 8.31
CA TYR A 123 -9.59 9.22 9.10
C TYR A 123 -8.61 10.17 8.41
N SER A 124 -7.91 10.99 9.20
CA SER A 124 -6.72 11.70 8.74
C SER A 124 -5.65 10.67 8.33
N MET A 125 -5.10 10.81 7.13
CA MET A 125 -4.08 9.87 6.63
C MET A 125 -2.71 10.10 7.24
N LEU A 126 -2.41 11.35 7.60
CA LEU A 126 -1.14 11.80 8.18
C LEU A 126 -1.41 12.76 9.35
N PRO A 127 -0.45 13.01 10.25
CA PRO A 127 -0.50 14.13 11.16
C PRO A 127 -0.53 15.46 10.39
N GLY A 128 -1.28 16.42 10.90
CA GLY A 128 -1.34 17.75 10.29
C GLY A 128 -2.38 18.65 10.92
N ARG A 129 -2.61 19.80 10.28
CA ARG A 129 -3.52 20.83 10.79
C ARG A 129 -4.75 20.96 9.92
N VAL A 130 -5.92 21.05 10.55
CA VAL A 130 -7.16 21.39 9.85
C VAL A 130 -7.11 22.85 9.43
N THR A 131 -7.05 23.11 8.12
CA THR A 131 -6.99 24.47 7.57
C THR A 131 -8.33 25.00 7.15
N LYS A 132 -9.30 24.12 6.88
CA LYS A 132 -10.64 24.53 6.48
C LYS A 132 -11.72 23.52 6.87
N VAL A 133 -12.86 24.02 7.32
CA VAL A 133 -14.09 23.26 7.53
C VAL A 133 -15.23 23.98 6.82
N VAL A 134 -15.95 23.27 5.95
CA VAL A 134 -17.04 23.87 5.18
C VAL A 134 -18.28 23.01 5.30
N TYR A 135 -19.42 23.66 5.52
CA TYR A 135 -20.75 23.06 5.43
C TYR A 135 -21.47 23.61 4.21
N SER A 136 -21.81 22.75 3.25
CA SER A 136 -22.38 23.18 1.96
C SER A 136 -23.23 22.08 1.32
N LYS A 137 -24.23 22.51 0.54
CA LYS A 137 -25.02 21.63 -0.33
C LYS A 137 -24.52 21.62 -1.79
N LYS A 138 -23.41 22.31 -2.09
CA LYS A 138 -22.83 22.45 -3.43
C LYS A 138 -21.38 21.95 -3.46
N GLY A 139 -20.86 21.68 -4.65
CA GLY A 139 -19.46 21.26 -4.83
C GLY A 139 -19.14 19.99 -4.03
N TYR A 140 -18.08 20.01 -3.23
CA TYR A 140 -17.69 18.89 -2.37
C TYR A 140 -18.62 18.66 -1.17
N GLY A 141 -19.70 19.44 -1.01
CA GLY A 141 -20.60 19.28 0.13
C GLY A 141 -19.94 19.72 1.44
N ASN A 142 -20.29 19.03 2.53
CA ASN A 142 -19.56 19.21 3.78
C ASN A 142 -18.18 18.59 3.62
N HIS A 143 -17.14 19.33 3.95
CA HIS A 143 -15.77 18.87 3.77
C HIS A 143 -14.79 19.50 4.75
N VAL A 144 -13.67 18.81 4.93
CA VAL A 144 -12.53 19.26 5.72
C VAL A 144 -11.29 19.27 4.83
N VAL A 145 -10.44 20.29 5.00
CA VAL A 145 -9.12 20.35 4.37
C VAL A 145 -8.06 20.29 5.46
N LEU A 146 -7.14 19.34 5.32
CA LEU A 146 -6.00 19.16 6.20
C LEU A 146 -4.73 19.55 5.44
N ASP A 147 -3.84 20.25 6.12
CA ASP A 147 -2.49 20.53 5.65
C ASP A 147 -1.51 19.59 6.33
N TYR A 148 -0.80 18.82 5.51
CA TYR A 148 0.26 17.90 5.93
C TYR A 148 1.66 18.51 5.70
N GLY A 149 1.75 19.83 5.53
CA GLY A 149 2.97 20.61 5.35
C GLY A 149 3.34 20.84 3.88
N HIS A 150 3.44 19.77 3.08
CA HIS A 150 3.77 19.88 1.65
C HIS A 150 2.59 19.65 0.72
N ILE A 151 1.54 19.03 1.25
CA ILE A 151 0.31 18.70 0.52
C ILE A 151 -0.88 19.05 1.40
N GLN A 152 -1.98 19.42 0.73
CA GLN A 152 -3.28 19.54 1.38
C GLN A 152 -4.18 18.40 0.91
N CYS A 153 -4.97 17.86 1.82
CA CYS A 153 -5.91 16.79 1.58
C CYS A 153 -7.32 17.25 1.94
N LEU A 154 -8.23 17.22 0.96
CA LEU A 154 -9.64 17.48 1.16
C LEU A 154 -10.39 16.16 1.30
N TYR A 155 -11.26 16.08 2.31
CA TYR A 155 -12.20 15.00 2.57
C TYR A 155 -13.63 15.51 2.36
N GLY A 156 -14.26 15.08 1.26
CA GLY A 156 -15.53 15.62 0.78
C GLY A 156 -16.73 14.69 0.95
N HIS A 157 -17.91 15.26 0.67
CA HIS A 157 -19.23 14.63 0.72
C HIS A 157 -19.62 14.10 2.11
N LEU A 158 -19.05 14.66 3.17
CA LEU A 158 -19.26 14.20 4.54
C LEU A 158 -20.71 14.40 4.99
N ALA A 159 -21.23 13.46 5.78
CA ALA A 159 -22.49 13.63 6.51
C ALA A 159 -22.27 14.52 7.73
N ALA A 160 -21.16 14.32 8.44
CA ALA A 160 -20.77 15.08 9.63
C ALA A 160 -19.27 15.35 9.63
N VAL A 161 -18.88 16.48 10.23
CA VAL A 161 -17.48 16.86 10.47
C VAL A 161 -17.25 16.80 11.98
N THR A 162 -16.14 16.18 12.41
CA THR A 162 -15.82 15.95 13.83
C THR A 162 -14.67 16.82 14.35
N VAL A 163 -14.10 17.67 13.49
CA VAL A 163 -12.96 18.55 13.79
C VAL A 163 -13.28 20.01 13.48
N ARG A 164 -12.45 20.94 13.96
CA ARG A 164 -12.57 22.38 13.77
C ARG A 164 -11.36 22.95 13.05
N GLU A 165 -11.53 24.10 12.41
CA GLU A 165 -10.41 24.84 11.83
C GLU A 165 -9.39 25.19 12.92
N GLY A 166 -8.11 24.95 12.61
CA GLY A 166 -6.99 25.15 13.52
C GLY A 166 -6.59 23.91 14.32
N ASP A 167 -7.42 22.86 14.39
CA ASP A 167 -7.09 21.63 15.13
C ASP A 167 -5.83 20.95 14.56
N GLU A 168 -4.94 20.53 15.46
CA GLU A 168 -3.87 19.59 15.14
C GLU A 168 -4.42 18.16 15.29
N VAL A 169 -4.18 17.33 14.28
CA VAL A 169 -4.65 15.94 14.25
C VAL A 169 -3.49 14.99 14.04
N TYR A 170 -3.65 13.76 14.54
CA TYR A 170 -2.74 12.66 14.25
C TYR A 170 -3.29 11.83 13.09
N ALA A 171 -2.43 11.00 12.50
CA ALA A 171 -2.93 9.94 11.62
C ALA A 171 -3.92 9.06 12.38
N GLY A 172 -5.05 8.73 11.74
CA GLY A 172 -6.13 7.96 12.35
C GLY A 172 -7.14 8.78 13.15
N THR A 173 -6.94 10.07 13.37
CA THR A 173 -7.98 10.94 13.94
C THR A 173 -9.21 10.93 13.02
N ILE A 174 -10.40 10.71 13.60
CA ILE A 174 -11.66 10.80 12.86
C ILE A 174 -11.92 12.27 12.55
N VAL A 175 -11.93 12.63 11.27
CA VAL A 175 -12.19 14.00 10.78
C VAL A 175 -13.63 14.20 10.32
N GLY A 176 -14.35 13.11 10.10
CA GLY A 176 -15.77 13.15 9.81
C GLY A 176 -16.39 11.78 9.60
N ILE A 177 -17.65 11.81 9.19
CA ILE A 177 -18.44 10.65 8.79
C ILE A 177 -18.75 10.80 7.31
N SER A 178 -18.46 9.77 6.50
CA SER A 178 -18.76 9.79 5.07
C SER A 178 -20.27 9.88 4.82
N GLY A 179 -20.65 10.45 3.69
CA GLY A 179 -22.05 10.73 3.40
C GLY A 179 -22.30 10.92 1.91
N ASN A 180 -23.26 11.80 1.61
CA ASN A 180 -23.70 12.08 0.25
C ASN A 180 -24.07 13.57 0.06
N THR A 181 -23.38 14.48 0.76
CA THR A 181 -23.68 15.92 0.68
C THR A 181 -23.04 16.55 -0.56
N GLY A 182 -23.56 17.67 -1.04
CA GLY A 182 -22.98 18.37 -2.19
C GLY A 182 -23.38 17.78 -3.55
N LYS A 183 -22.50 17.94 -4.54
CA LYS A 183 -22.68 17.38 -5.89
C LYS A 183 -22.20 15.93 -5.89
N SER A 184 -23.06 15.03 -5.44
CA SER A 184 -22.79 13.59 -5.36
C SER A 184 -23.97 12.78 -5.90
N THR A 185 -23.70 11.65 -6.56
CA THR A 185 -24.72 10.74 -7.10
C THR A 185 -25.11 9.61 -6.15
N GLY A 186 -24.33 9.38 -5.10
CA GLY A 186 -24.55 8.32 -4.13
C GLY A 186 -23.49 8.39 -3.01
N PRO A 187 -23.71 7.69 -1.88
CA PRO A 187 -22.77 7.75 -0.76
C PRO A 187 -21.35 7.33 -1.14
N HIS A 188 -20.38 8.19 -0.86
CA HIS A 188 -18.95 7.93 -1.05
C HIS A 188 -18.11 8.98 -0.31
N LEU A 189 -16.81 8.73 -0.22
CA LEU A 189 -15.82 9.72 0.21
C LEU A 189 -15.08 10.24 -1.01
N HIS A 190 -15.12 11.55 -1.24
CA HIS A 190 -14.26 12.19 -2.22
C HIS A 190 -12.97 12.65 -1.57
N ILE A 191 -11.83 12.23 -2.09
CA ILE A 191 -10.51 12.66 -1.64
C ILE A 191 -9.83 13.45 -2.74
N LYS A 192 -9.34 14.64 -2.41
CA LYS A 192 -8.52 15.45 -3.30
C LYS A 192 -7.20 15.80 -2.62
N ILE A 193 -6.11 15.62 -3.34
CA ILE A 193 -4.77 16.02 -2.90
C ILE A 193 -4.31 17.18 -3.76
N THR A 194 -3.82 18.23 -3.12
CA THR A 194 -3.22 19.39 -3.80
C THR A 194 -1.82 19.67 -3.28
N ALA A 195 -0.90 19.96 -4.19
CA ALA A 195 0.45 20.41 -3.87
C ALA A 195 0.79 21.61 -4.76
N ASN A 196 1.40 22.67 -4.20
CA ASN A 196 1.79 23.88 -4.94
C ASN A 196 0.66 24.46 -5.82
N GLY A 197 -0.58 24.44 -5.31
CA GLY A 197 -1.77 24.94 -6.00
C GLY A 197 -2.32 24.05 -7.13
N LYS A 198 -1.75 22.85 -7.35
CA LYS A 198 -2.20 21.91 -8.39
C LYS A 198 -2.86 20.68 -7.77
N SER A 199 -3.93 20.19 -8.40
CA SER A 199 -4.53 18.89 -8.05
C SER A 199 -3.63 17.76 -8.53
N LEU A 200 -3.47 16.75 -7.69
CA LEU A 200 -2.72 15.53 -7.97
C LEU A 200 -3.68 14.33 -7.93
N ASN A 201 -3.35 13.28 -8.67
CA ASN A 201 -4.06 12.02 -8.57
C ASN A 201 -3.81 11.40 -7.17
N PRO A 202 -4.83 11.18 -6.32
CA PRO A 202 -4.61 10.63 -4.99
C PRO A 202 -4.31 9.13 -4.97
N ALA A 203 -4.63 8.38 -6.04
CA ALA A 203 -4.54 6.93 -6.04
C ALA A 203 -3.12 6.37 -5.79
N PRO A 204 -2.04 6.90 -6.42
CA PRO A 204 -0.68 6.48 -6.11
C PRO A 204 -0.28 6.72 -4.65
N PHE A 205 -0.71 7.85 -4.06
CA PHE A 205 -0.42 8.17 -2.66
C PHE A 205 -1.10 7.19 -1.70
N ILE A 206 -2.39 6.92 -1.89
CA ILE A 206 -3.14 5.95 -1.07
C ILE A 206 -2.54 4.53 -1.22
N ALA A 207 -2.17 4.13 -2.43
CA ALA A 207 -1.53 2.83 -2.67
C ALA A 207 -0.17 2.71 -1.98
N TYR A 208 0.63 3.78 -2.02
CA TYR A 208 1.90 3.86 -1.30
C TYR A 208 1.70 3.73 0.22
N LEU A 209 0.77 4.49 0.80
CA LEU A 209 0.46 4.41 2.24
C LEU A 209 0.05 2.99 2.64
N ASN A 210 -0.82 2.34 1.87
CA ASN A 210 -1.25 0.97 2.17
C ASN A 210 -0.04 -0.01 2.18
N LYS A 211 0.84 0.10 1.18
CA LYS A 211 2.06 -0.71 1.09
C LYS A 211 3.02 -0.42 2.24
N TYR A 212 3.21 0.85 2.59
CA TYR A 212 4.08 1.28 3.67
C TYR A 212 3.57 0.78 5.04
N ILE A 213 2.28 0.95 5.33
CA ILE A 213 1.62 0.44 6.54
C ILE A 213 1.78 -1.08 6.66
N THR A 214 1.56 -1.81 5.56
CA THR A 214 1.73 -3.27 5.53
C THR A 214 3.19 -3.65 5.81
N GLY A 215 4.15 -2.95 5.19
CA GLY A 215 5.57 -3.18 5.44
C GLY A 215 5.99 -2.88 6.87
N LEU A 216 5.43 -1.85 7.52
CA LEU A 216 5.66 -1.56 8.93
C LEU A 216 5.10 -2.66 9.83
N ARG A 217 3.88 -3.15 9.55
CA ARG A 217 3.29 -4.29 10.27
C ARG A 217 4.18 -5.54 10.20
N ASP A 218 4.68 -5.86 9.01
CA ASP A 218 5.58 -7.00 8.79
C ASP A 218 6.89 -6.85 9.58
N LYS A 219 7.49 -5.64 9.59
CA LYS A 219 8.71 -5.35 10.35
C LYS A 219 8.47 -5.43 11.86
N ILE A 220 7.37 -4.85 12.35
CA ILE A 220 7.00 -4.89 13.77
C ILE A 220 6.82 -6.34 14.23
N ALA A 221 6.09 -7.14 13.46
CA ALA A 221 5.88 -8.54 13.76
C ALA A 221 7.20 -9.33 13.74
N TYR A 222 8.08 -9.08 12.77
CA TYR A 222 9.40 -9.71 12.72
C TYR A 222 10.26 -9.37 13.95
N VAL A 223 10.28 -8.10 14.38
CA VAL A 223 11.05 -7.69 15.57
C VAL A 223 10.46 -8.32 16.85
N ARG A 224 9.12 -8.41 16.96
CA ARG A 224 8.43 -8.97 18.13
C ARG A 224 8.54 -10.49 18.22
N PHE A 225 8.38 -11.21 17.11
CA PHE A 225 8.18 -12.65 17.11
C PHE A 225 9.32 -13.42 16.43
N GLY A 226 10.29 -12.73 15.82
CA GLY A 226 11.37 -13.35 15.05
C GLY A 226 10.93 -13.92 13.69
N THR A 227 9.63 -13.86 13.39
CA THR A 227 9.02 -14.36 12.15
C THR A 227 8.09 -13.31 11.56
N ARG A 228 8.00 -13.27 10.23
CA ARG A 228 6.95 -12.48 9.57
C ARG A 228 5.63 -13.25 9.69
N PRO A 229 4.49 -12.56 9.89
CA PRO A 229 3.21 -13.22 9.87
C PRO A 229 3.04 -13.83 8.48
N PRO A 230 2.59 -15.09 8.38
CA PRO A 230 2.43 -15.74 7.09
C PRO A 230 1.38 -14.96 6.30
N LYS A 231 1.77 -14.45 5.11
CA LYS A 231 0.79 -13.92 4.18
C LYS A 231 -0.10 -15.05 3.71
N GLU A 232 -1.41 -14.82 3.68
CA GLU A 232 -2.34 -15.77 3.08
C GLU A 232 -1.96 -16.01 1.61
N LEU A 233 -2.00 -17.27 1.19
CA LEU A 233 -1.79 -17.61 -0.21
C LEU A 233 -3.03 -17.22 -1.01
N ASN A 234 -2.89 -16.20 -1.84
CA ASN A 234 -3.88 -15.80 -2.84
C ASN A 234 -3.16 -15.18 -4.04
N ILE A 235 -3.90 -14.96 -5.14
CA ILE A 235 -3.34 -14.46 -6.40
C ILE A 235 -2.59 -13.13 -6.19
N ASN A 236 -3.16 -12.20 -5.43
CA ASN A 236 -2.58 -10.88 -5.21
C ASN A 236 -1.27 -10.96 -4.42
N ASN A 237 -1.24 -11.76 -3.36
CA ASN A 237 -0.04 -11.96 -2.56
C ASN A 237 1.04 -12.70 -3.36
N LEU A 238 0.65 -13.66 -4.21
CA LEU A 238 1.58 -14.34 -5.10
C LEU A 238 2.22 -13.38 -6.12
N TYR A 239 1.44 -12.49 -6.75
CA TYR A 239 1.99 -11.43 -7.61
C TYR A 239 3.03 -10.58 -6.86
N GLN A 240 2.69 -10.13 -5.64
CA GLN A 240 3.61 -9.34 -4.83
C GLN A 240 4.90 -10.11 -4.48
N ALA A 241 4.80 -11.41 -4.20
CA ALA A 241 5.97 -12.24 -3.92
C ALA A 241 6.86 -12.42 -5.16
N LEU A 242 6.24 -12.63 -6.33
CA LEU A 242 6.95 -12.74 -7.61
C LEU A 242 7.72 -11.45 -7.93
N ASP A 243 7.08 -10.28 -7.77
CA ASP A 243 7.72 -8.98 -7.96
C ASP A 243 8.86 -8.76 -6.96
N LYS A 244 8.63 -9.09 -5.68
CA LYS A 244 9.63 -8.99 -4.61
C LYS A 244 10.91 -9.77 -4.91
N TYR A 245 10.79 -10.97 -5.48
CA TYR A 245 11.95 -11.81 -5.83
C TYR A 245 12.44 -11.58 -7.28
N GLY A 246 11.91 -10.57 -7.97
CA GLY A 246 12.33 -10.22 -9.33
C GLY A 246 12.07 -11.36 -10.33
N VAL A 247 10.95 -12.07 -10.17
CA VAL A 247 10.56 -13.14 -11.08
C VAL A 247 10.04 -12.54 -12.38
N ALA A 248 10.67 -12.85 -13.51
CA ALA A 248 10.24 -12.40 -14.82
C ALA A 248 8.88 -13.01 -15.19
N PHE A 249 8.07 -12.24 -15.93
CA PHE A 249 6.72 -12.59 -16.37
C PHE A 249 5.79 -13.07 -15.25
N PRO A 250 5.57 -12.27 -14.17
CA PRO A 250 4.77 -12.67 -13.02
C PRO A 250 3.41 -13.26 -13.40
N LYS A 251 2.72 -12.68 -14.39
CA LYS A 251 1.41 -13.16 -14.86
C LYS A 251 1.42 -14.59 -15.40
N ILE A 252 2.47 -14.97 -16.13
CA ILE A 252 2.65 -16.34 -16.61
C ILE A 252 2.98 -17.27 -15.44
N VAL A 253 3.84 -16.83 -14.52
CA VAL A 253 4.26 -17.64 -13.38
C VAL A 253 3.12 -17.87 -12.37
N VAL A 254 2.23 -16.89 -12.17
CA VAL A 254 0.97 -17.09 -11.43
C VAL A 254 0.12 -18.15 -12.11
N ALA A 255 -0.04 -18.08 -13.43
CA ALA A 255 -0.81 -19.08 -14.17
C ALA A 255 -0.21 -20.50 -14.04
N GLN A 256 1.13 -20.63 -14.01
CA GLN A 256 1.79 -21.89 -13.68
C GLN A 256 1.40 -22.35 -12.26
N ALA A 257 1.56 -21.50 -11.25
CA ALA A 257 1.20 -21.86 -9.87
C ALA A 257 -0.26 -22.30 -9.74
N LEU A 258 -1.21 -21.60 -10.36
CA LEU A 258 -2.62 -21.97 -10.34
C LEU A 258 -2.86 -23.33 -11.00
N LEU A 259 -2.17 -23.63 -12.10
CA LEU A 259 -2.27 -24.91 -12.78
C LEU A 259 -1.65 -26.05 -11.95
N GLU A 260 -0.44 -25.87 -11.42
CA GLU A 260 0.28 -26.87 -10.61
C GLU A 260 -0.46 -27.22 -9.31
N THR A 261 -1.13 -26.23 -8.73
CA THR A 261 -1.76 -26.36 -7.42
C THR A 261 -3.26 -26.63 -7.49
N GLY A 262 -3.87 -26.62 -8.67
CA GLY A 262 -5.33 -26.66 -8.79
C GLY A 262 -5.98 -25.49 -8.04
N TYR A 263 -5.54 -24.26 -8.33
CA TYR A 263 -6.00 -23.04 -7.65
C TYR A 263 -5.74 -23.07 -6.13
N PHE A 264 -4.52 -23.43 -5.74
CA PHE A 264 -4.02 -23.47 -4.36
C PHE A 264 -4.65 -24.55 -3.47
N THR A 265 -5.21 -25.61 -4.05
CA THR A 265 -5.90 -26.67 -3.31
C THR A 265 -5.13 -27.99 -3.20
N SER A 266 -4.06 -28.18 -3.97
CA SER A 266 -3.34 -29.46 -4.02
C SER A 266 -2.62 -29.77 -2.71
N ASN A 267 -2.47 -31.06 -2.40
CA ASN A 267 -1.74 -31.52 -1.20
C ASN A 267 -0.28 -31.04 -1.16
N VAL A 268 0.38 -30.95 -2.31
CA VAL A 268 1.76 -30.44 -2.41
C VAL A 268 1.79 -28.93 -2.13
N CYS A 269 0.78 -28.18 -2.56
CA CYS A 269 0.64 -26.78 -2.21
C CYS A 269 0.44 -26.60 -0.70
N LEU A 270 -0.57 -27.28 -0.13
CA LEU A 270 -1.03 -27.08 1.23
C LEU A 270 -0.07 -27.63 2.28
N ASN A 271 0.48 -28.83 2.06
CA ASN A 271 1.31 -29.50 3.06
C ASN A 271 2.81 -29.25 2.86
N TYR A 272 3.24 -28.93 1.63
CA TYR A 272 4.66 -28.77 1.30
C TYR A 272 5.02 -27.31 1.00
N ASN A 273 4.04 -26.40 1.01
CA ASN A 273 4.22 -25.00 0.64
C ASN A 273 4.86 -24.84 -0.75
N ASN A 274 4.61 -25.77 -1.67
CA ASN A 274 5.31 -25.85 -2.94
C ASN A 274 4.36 -25.54 -4.09
N LEU A 275 4.37 -24.28 -4.53
CA LEU A 275 3.43 -23.77 -5.54
C LEU A 275 3.74 -24.25 -6.97
N PHE A 276 4.94 -24.73 -7.22
CA PHE A 276 5.43 -24.99 -8.58
C PHE A 276 5.75 -26.46 -8.83
N GLY A 277 5.39 -27.34 -7.89
CA GLY A 277 5.68 -28.77 -7.97
C GLY A 277 7.18 -29.08 -8.03
N LEU A 278 8.04 -28.23 -7.45
CA LEU A 278 9.49 -28.38 -7.53
C LEU A 278 9.93 -29.70 -6.87
N ARG A 279 10.74 -30.49 -7.58
CA ARG A 279 11.27 -31.78 -7.11
C ARG A 279 12.78 -31.75 -6.94
N LYS A 280 13.27 -32.51 -5.97
CA LYS A 280 14.71 -32.64 -5.71
C LYS A 280 15.36 -33.49 -6.81
N PRO A 281 16.51 -33.07 -7.38
CA PRO A 281 17.14 -33.80 -8.47
C PRO A 281 17.66 -35.20 -8.11
N ASN A 282 17.94 -35.45 -6.83
CA ASN A 282 18.57 -36.68 -6.35
C ASN A 282 17.58 -37.85 -6.23
N ASP A 283 16.38 -37.59 -5.70
CA ASP A 283 15.41 -38.64 -5.36
C ASP A 283 14.03 -38.42 -6.00
N GLY A 284 13.82 -37.30 -6.70
CA GLY A 284 12.55 -36.95 -7.33
C GLY A 284 11.43 -36.57 -6.36
N SER A 285 11.69 -36.51 -5.04
CA SER A 285 10.73 -36.09 -4.03
C SER A 285 10.42 -34.60 -4.15
N TYR A 286 9.23 -34.17 -3.70
CA TYR A 286 8.90 -32.76 -3.68
C TYR A 286 9.72 -32.00 -2.63
N TYR A 287 10.12 -30.76 -2.96
CA TYR A 287 10.64 -29.84 -1.94
C TYR A 287 9.53 -29.49 -0.95
N LEU A 288 9.89 -29.48 0.34
CA LEU A 288 9.11 -28.95 1.46
C LEU A 288 9.69 -27.59 1.82
N PHE A 289 8.86 -26.56 1.86
CA PHE A 289 9.22 -25.20 2.27
C PHE A 289 8.53 -24.81 3.57
N ASN A 290 9.11 -23.86 4.31
CA ASN A 290 8.51 -23.40 5.57
C ASN A 290 7.24 -22.57 5.33
N ASN A 291 7.15 -21.92 4.17
CA ASN A 291 6.02 -21.12 3.72
C ASN A 291 6.01 -21.04 2.20
N TRP A 292 4.86 -20.69 1.61
CA TRP A 292 4.71 -20.70 0.15
C TRP A 292 5.61 -19.67 -0.56
N GLU A 293 5.98 -18.56 0.08
CA GLU A 293 6.88 -17.54 -0.53
C GLU A 293 8.28 -18.10 -0.78
N GLU A 294 8.77 -19.02 0.06
CA GLU A 294 10.05 -19.70 -0.17
C GLU A 294 10.03 -20.51 -1.47
N SER A 295 8.89 -21.10 -1.85
CA SER A 295 8.78 -21.78 -3.14
C SER A 295 8.84 -20.82 -4.33
N VAL A 296 8.42 -19.56 -4.16
CA VAL A 296 8.57 -18.49 -5.17
C VAL A 296 10.03 -18.13 -5.35
N LYS A 297 10.76 -17.95 -4.25
CA LYS A 297 12.22 -17.75 -4.30
C LYS A 297 12.91 -18.96 -4.93
N ALA A 298 12.53 -20.18 -4.57
CA ALA A 298 13.08 -21.39 -5.15
C ALA A 298 12.78 -21.50 -6.66
N TYR A 299 11.60 -21.09 -7.13
CA TYR A 299 11.31 -21.01 -8.56
C TYR A 299 12.26 -20.05 -9.27
N LYS A 300 12.53 -18.87 -8.68
CA LYS A 300 13.52 -17.93 -9.22
C LYS A 300 14.89 -18.58 -9.36
N ASP A 301 15.33 -19.24 -8.30
CA ASP A 301 16.68 -19.77 -8.17
C ASP A 301 16.91 -21.07 -8.96
N TYR A 302 15.89 -21.95 -9.07
CA TYR A 302 16.02 -23.30 -9.63
C TYR A 302 15.42 -23.45 -11.03
N VAL A 303 14.47 -22.59 -11.40
CA VAL A 303 13.85 -22.62 -12.73
C VAL A 303 14.30 -21.42 -13.54
N GLN A 304 14.03 -20.22 -13.02
CA GLN A 304 14.15 -19.02 -13.84
C GLN A 304 15.60 -18.55 -14.06
N TYR A 305 16.59 -19.01 -13.28
CA TYR A 305 18.00 -18.70 -13.55
C TYR A 305 18.47 -19.10 -14.97
N LYS A 306 17.78 -20.07 -15.59
CA LYS A 306 17.98 -20.53 -16.98
C LYS A 306 17.38 -19.59 -18.04
N TYR A 307 16.57 -18.62 -17.65
CA TYR A 307 15.97 -17.65 -18.55
C TYR A 307 16.98 -16.56 -18.92
N LYS A 308 17.20 -16.35 -20.22
CA LYS A 308 18.18 -15.41 -20.77
C LYS A 308 17.54 -14.30 -21.64
N GLY A 309 16.24 -14.06 -21.48
CA GLY A 309 15.47 -13.14 -22.33
C GLY A 309 14.70 -13.84 -23.45
N GLY A 310 13.83 -13.07 -24.12
CA GLY A 310 12.98 -13.54 -25.22
C GLY A 310 11.60 -14.08 -24.77
N ASP A 311 10.96 -14.88 -25.61
CA ASP A 311 9.63 -15.45 -25.33
C ASP A 311 9.67 -16.44 -24.15
N TYR A 312 8.84 -16.18 -23.13
CA TYR A 312 8.84 -16.97 -21.90
C TYR A 312 8.24 -18.38 -22.08
N PHE A 313 7.26 -18.57 -22.98
CA PHE A 313 6.70 -19.89 -23.26
C PHE A 313 7.70 -20.77 -24.00
N ARG A 314 8.46 -20.21 -24.95
CA ARG A 314 9.58 -20.91 -25.59
C ARG A 314 10.65 -21.29 -24.58
N PHE A 315 10.90 -20.44 -23.59
CA PHE A 315 11.79 -20.79 -22.48
C PHE A 315 11.29 -22.01 -21.70
N LEU A 316 10.02 -22.02 -21.28
CA LEU A 316 9.42 -23.15 -20.55
C LEU A 316 9.45 -24.44 -21.37
N GLN A 317 9.18 -24.35 -22.67
CA GLN A 317 9.28 -25.47 -23.60
C GLN A 317 10.70 -26.01 -23.67
N ARG A 318 11.69 -25.12 -23.85
CA ARG A 318 13.11 -25.49 -24.00
C ARG A 318 13.66 -26.20 -22.77
N ILE A 319 13.26 -25.79 -21.57
CA ILE A 319 13.71 -26.44 -20.33
C ILE A 319 12.92 -27.71 -20.00
N GLY A 320 11.92 -28.07 -20.81
CA GLY A 320 11.05 -29.22 -20.54
C GLY A 320 10.34 -29.11 -19.20
N TYR A 321 9.76 -27.93 -18.90
CA TYR A 321 9.23 -27.65 -17.56
C TYR A 321 8.19 -28.68 -17.08
N ALA A 322 7.33 -29.15 -17.98
CA ALA A 322 6.32 -30.17 -17.70
C ALA A 322 6.29 -31.22 -18.82
N GLU A 323 5.97 -32.46 -18.45
CA GLU A 323 5.84 -33.59 -19.38
C GLU A 323 4.54 -33.52 -20.20
N ASP A 324 3.49 -32.89 -19.66
CA ASP A 324 2.21 -32.71 -20.37
C ASP A 324 2.38 -31.82 -21.60
N SER A 325 2.13 -32.39 -22.78
CA SER A 325 2.22 -31.70 -24.06
C SER A 325 1.27 -30.50 -24.18
N ASN A 326 0.17 -30.49 -23.41
CA ASN A 326 -0.79 -29.39 -23.38
C ASN A 326 -0.51 -28.36 -22.27
N TYR A 327 0.55 -28.53 -21.49
CA TYR A 327 0.86 -27.67 -20.35
C TYR A 327 0.90 -26.18 -20.73
N LEU A 328 1.68 -25.83 -21.76
CA LEU A 328 1.85 -24.43 -22.16
C LEU A 328 0.55 -23.81 -22.69
N TYR A 329 -0.31 -24.61 -23.32
CA TYR A 329 -1.63 -24.15 -23.75
C TYR A 329 -2.52 -23.82 -22.54
N LYS A 330 -2.55 -24.70 -21.52
CA LYS A 330 -3.30 -24.49 -20.28
C LYS A 330 -2.80 -23.24 -19.53
N VAL A 331 -1.49 -23.11 -19.36
CA VAL A 331 -0.87 -21.93 -18.72
C VAL A 331 -1.23 -20.64 -19.49
N LYS A 332 -1.17 -20.66 -20.82
CA LYS A 332 -1.54 -19.50 -21.64
C LYS A 332 -3.03 -19.15 -21.50
N SER A 333 -3.90 -20.16 -21.44
CA SER A 333 -5.34 -19.96 -21.23
C SER A 333 -5.63 -19.30 -19.88
N ILE A 334 -5.06 -19.84 -18.78
CA ILE A 334 -5.21 -19.26 -17.43
C ILE A 334 -4.58 -17.85 -17.38
N SER A 335 -3.41 -17.66 -17.97
CA SER A 335 -2.76 -16.37 -18.04
C SER A 335 -3.61 -15.33 -18.78
N ASN A 336 -4.44 -15.71 -19.73
CA ASN A 336 -5.31 -14.77 -20.44
C ASN A 336 -6.57 -14.41 -19.63
N SER A 337 -6.99 -15.25 -18.69
CA SER A 337 -8.16 -15.03 -17.83
C SER A 337 -7.86 -14.26 -16.53
N LEU A 338 -6.57 -14.19 -16.14
CA LEU A 338 -6.06 -13.32 -15.08
C LEU A 338 -5.96 -11.87 -15.56
#